data_AF-K8ACI0-F1
#
_entry.id   AF-K8ACI0-F1
#
_cell.length_a   1.000
_cell.length_b   1.000
_cell.length_c   1.000
_cell.angle_alpha   90.00
_cell.angle_beta   90.00
_cell.angle_gamma   90.00
#
_symmetry.space_group_name_H-M   'P 1'
#
loop_
_entity.id
_entity.type
_entity.pdbx_description
1 polymer ?
#
loop_
_entity_poly.entity_id
_entity_poly.type
_entity_poly.pdbx_seq_one_letter_code
_entity_poly.pdbx_strand_id
1 'polypeptide(L)' 'MATCRKELDALKHYGPKTYSRYAAEMDALTARSGKYLSIKDGLTPELNDIVITMYQSQIKTLCFRIQSSLGKLIIEQAGG' A
#
# COMPACT_ATOMS: atom_id res chain seq x y z
N MET A 1 5.49 6.95 9.05
CA MET A 1 4.97 5.64 8.55
C MET A 1 5.70 5.32 7.26
N ALA A 2 6.58 4.32 7.26
CA ALA A 2 7.31 3.94 6.06
C ALA A 2 6.36 3.21 5.10
N THR A 3 5.95 3.87 4.02
CA THR A 3 5.26 3.24 2.90
C THR A 3 6.25 2.41 2.09
N CYS A 4 5.86 1.22 1.65
CA CYS A 4 6.62 0.29 0.80
C CYS A 4 6.80 0.76 -0.65
N ARG A 5 6.98 2.06 -0.85
CA ARG A 5 7.08 2.68 -2.17
C ARG A 5 8.33 2.22 -2.90
N LYS A 6 9.43 1.96 -2.17
CA LYS A 6 10.68 1.43 -2.73
C LYS A 6 10.47 0.06 -3.34
N GLU A 7 9.79 -0.83 -2.63
CA GLU A 7 9.49 -2.19 -3.11
C GLU A 7 8.47 -2.17 -4.26
N LEU A 8 7.50 -1.25 -4.21
CA LEU A 8 6.62 -1.01 -5.34
C LEU A 8 7.38 -0.55 -6.58
N ASP A 9 8.34 0.37 -6.44
CA ASP A 9 9.15 0.84 -7.57
C ASP A 9 10.05 -0.28 -8.12
N ALA A 10 10.60 -1.14 -7.25
CA ALA A 10 11.35 -2.32 -7.71
C ALA A 10 10.50 -3.25 -8.59
N LEU A 11 9.21 -3.43 -8.28
CA LEU A 11 8.30 -4.23 -9.12
C LEU A 11 8.19 -3.73 -10.56
N LYS A 12 8.50 -2.47 -10.87
CA LYS A 12 8.55 -1.97 -12.26
C LYS A 12 9.53 -2.78 -13.11
N HIS A 13 10.64 -3.22 -12.52
CA HIS A 13 11.69 -3.98 -13.20
C HIS A 13 11.41 -5.48 -13.22
N TYR A 14 10.86 -6.02 -12.11
CA TYR A 14 10.63 -7.46 -11.98
C TYR A 14 9.31 -7.94 -12.58
N GLY A 15 8.27 -7.10 -12.58
CA GLY A 15 6.92 -7.52 -12.97
C GLY A 15 5.99 -6.32 -13.21
N PRO A 16 6.00 -5.72 -14.42
CA PRO A 16 5.26 -4.49 -14.71
C PRO A 16 3.75 -4.63 -14.51
N LYS A 17 3.16 -5.81 -14.78
CA LYS A 17 1.75 -6.09 -14.49
C LYS A 17 1.44 -6.05 -12.99
N THR A 18 2.30 -6.67 -12.19
CA THR A 18 2.21 -6.71 -10.73
C THR A 18 2.39 -5.31 -10.15
N TYR A 19 3.33 -4.53 -10.69
CA TYR A 19 3.50 -3.11 -10.38
C TYR A 19 2.21 -2.31 -10.63
N SER A 20 1.64 -2.35 -11.84
CA SER A 20 0.46 -1.55 -12.19
C SER A 20 -0.72 -1.84 -11.26
N ARG A 21 -0.92 -3.11 -10.89
CA ARG A 21 -1.95 -3.51 -9.93
C ARG A 21 -1.71 -2.88 -8.55
N TYR A 22 -0.52 -3.06 -7.98
CA TYR A 22 -0.24 -2.55 -6.63
C TYR A 22 -0.12 -1.03 -6.57
N ALA A 23 0.30 -0.38 -7.66
CA ALA A 23 0.29 1.07 -7.78
C ALA A 23 -1.13 1.61 -7.74
N ALA A 24 -2.07 1.00 -8.49
CA ALA A 24 -3.47 1.37 -8.44
C ALA A 24 -4.10 1.15 -7.05
N GLU A 25 -3.78 0.03 -6.39
CA GLU A 25 -4.24 -0.24 -5.02
C GLU A 25 -3.69 0.80 -4.02
N MET A 26 -2.42 1.18 -4.14
CA MET A 26 -1.79 2.18 -3.28
C MET A 26 -2.38 3.58 -3.51
N ASP A 27 -2.54 4.00 -4.76
CA ASP A 27 -3.12 5.30 -5.10
C ASP A 27 -4.59 5.38 -4.64
N ALA A 28 -5.36 4.28 -4.76
CA ALA A 28 -6.72 4.22 -4.24
C ALA A 28 -6.78 4.36 -2.71
N LEU A 29 -5.86 3.74 -1.97
CA LEU A 29 -5.76 3.91 -0.51
C LEU A 29 -5.40 5.34 -0.12
N THR A 30 -4.46 5.97 -0.83
CA THR A 30 -4.06 7.37 -0.61
C THR A 30 -5.20 8.34 -0.93
N ALA A 31 -5.96 8.10 -2.00
CA ALA A 31 -7.13 8.91 -2.34
C ALA A 31 -8.22 8.82 -1.26
N ARG A 32 -8.46 7.61 -0.72
CA ARG A 32 -9.41 7.39 0.38
C ARG A 32 -8.95 8.08 1.67
N SER A 33 -7.68 7.97 2.03
CA SER A 33 -7.15 8.65 3.21
C SER A 33 -7.22 10.17 3.08
N GLY A 34 -6.98 10.73 1.88
CA GLY A 34 -7.17 12.15 1.61
C GLY A 34 -8.59 12.63 1.91
N LYS A 35 -9.61 11.89 1.45
CA LYS A 35 -11.02 12.21 1.77
C LYS A 35 -11.31 12.16 3.27
N TYR A 36 -10.76 11.18 3.97
CA TYR A 36 -10.89 11.09 5.43
C TYR A 36 -10.25 12.29 6.12
N LEU A 37 -9.03 12.68 5.73
CA LEU A 37 -8.34 13.84 6.30
C LEU A 37 -9.16 15.13 6.14
N SER A 38 -9.90 15.28 5.04
CA SER A 38 -10.79 16.43 4.80
C SER A 38 -12.00 16.49 5.73
N ILE A 39 -12.44 15.37 6.30
CA ILE A 39 -13.60 15.31 7.21
C ILE A 39 -13.21 15.05 8.67
N LYS A 40 -11.95 14.71 8.96
CA LYS A 40 -11.49 14.22 10.27
C LYS A 40 -11.86 15.17 11.42
N ASP A 41 -11.82 16.47 11.17
CA ASP A 41 -12.04 17.50 12.18
C ASP A 41 -13.53 17.63 12.55
N GLY A 42 -14.44 17.07 11.74
CA GLY A 42 -15.87 16.97 12.03
C GLY A 42 -16.30 15.64 12.65
N LEU A 43 -15.38 14.69 12.87
CA LEU A 43 -15.67 13.37 13.44
C LEU A 43 -15.31 13.31 14.92
N THR A 44 -15.96 12.41 15.66
CA THR A 44 -15.60 12.17 17.07
C THR A 44 -14.22 11.52 17.17
N PRO A 45 -13.51 11.69 18.30
CA PRO A 45 -12.20 11.06 18.53
C PRO A 45 -12.22 9.53 18.36
N GLU A 46 -13.29 8.85 18.79
CA GLU A 46 -13.41 7.39 18.68
C GLU A 46 -13.50 6.94 17.22
N LEU A 47 -14.31 7.64 16.42
CA LEU A 47 -14.45 7.33 15.00
C LEU A 47 -13.16 7.62 14.24
N ASN A 48 -12.47 8.72 14.58
CA ASN A 48 -11.16 9.04 14.01
C ASN A 48 -10.13 7.94 14.30
N ASP A 49 -10.08 7.42 15.53
CA ASP A 49 -9.15 6.36 15.91
C ASP A 49 -9.41 5.05 15.15
N ILE A 50 -10.69 4.65 15.05
CA ILE A 50 -11.11 3.48 14.28
C ILE A 50 -10.67 3.63 12.82
N VAL A 51 -11.00 4.76 12.19
CA VAL A 51 -10.72 4.98 10.77
C VAL A 51 -9.22 5.05 10.50
N ILE A 52 -8.45 5.76 11.33
CA ILE A 52 -6.98 5.79 11.24
C ILE A 52 -6.44 4.36 11.32
N THR A 53 -6.83 3.60 12.33
CA THR A 53 -6.36 2.22 12.54
C THR A 53 -6.67 1.33 11.33
N MET A 54 -7.87 1.45 10.75
CA MET A 54 -8.23 0.75 9.52
C MET A 54 -7.35 1.13 8.33
N TYR A 55 -7.01 2.41 8.16
CA TYR A 55 -6.08 2.84 7.11
C TYR A 55 -4.67 2.30 7.35
N GLN A 56 -4.16 2.38 8.58
CA GLN A 56 -2.83 1.86 8.91
C GLN A 56 -2.75 0.36 8.62
N SER A 57 -3.79 -0.39 8.99
CA SER A 57 -3.89 -1.83 8.74
C SER A 57 -3.87 -2.13 7.24
N GLN A 58 -4.70 -1.45 6.44
CA GLN A 58 -4.75 -1.63 4.99
C GLN A 58 -3.40 -1.34 4.31
N ILE A 59 -2.71 -0.27 4.71
CA ILE A 59 -1.38 0.06 4.19
C ILE A 59 -0.38 -1.04 4.55
N LYS A 60 -0.37 -1.52 5.80
CA LYS A 60 0.51 -2.62 6.22
C LYS A 60 0.26 -3.89 5.42
N THR A 61 -1.01 -4.27 5.23
CA THR A 61 -1.37 -5.46 4.43
C THR A 61 -0.95 -5.32 2.98
N LEU A 62 -1.19 -4.16 2.37
CA LEU A 62 -0.76 -3.91 0.99
C LEU A 62 0.76 -4.00 0.86
N CYS A 63 1.49 -3.40 1.79
CA CYS A 63 2.94 -3.45 1.79
C CYS A 63 3.51 -4.85 1.98
N PHE A 64 2.92 -5.64 2.88
CA PHE A 64 3.30 -7.04 3.03
C PHE A 64 3.10 -7.83 1.72
N ARG A 65 1.98 -7.59 1.01
CA ARG A 65 1.72 -8.23 -0.29
C ARG A 65 2.73 -7.82 -1.35
N ILE A 66 3.04 -6.52 -1.45
CA ILE A 66 4.07 -6.00 -2.37
C ILE A 66 5.42 -6.66 -2.10
N GLN A 67 5.86 -6.67 -0.84
CA GLN A 67 7.14 -7.28 -0.44
C GLN A 67 7.18 -8.78 -0.73
N SER A 68 6.10 -9.51 -0.42
CA SER A 68 6.00 -10.93 -0.69
C SER A 68 6.05 -11.25 -2.19
N SER A 69 5.32 -10.48 -3.01
CA SER A 69 5.32 -10.66 -4.46
C SER A 69 6.66 -10.29 -5.08
N LEU A 70 7.30 -9.21 -4.62
CA LEU A 70 8.63 -8.82 -5.06
C LEU A 70 9.65 -9.91 -4.71
N GLY A 71 9.62 -10.43 -3.48
CA GLY A 71 10.51 -11.51 -3.06
C GLY A 71 10.38 -12.76 -3.93
N LYS A 72 9.14 -13.16 -4.28
CA LYS A 72 8.90 -14.27 -5.22
C LYS A 72 9.49 -13.99 -6.60
N LEU A 73 9.22 -12.81 -7.17
CA LEU A 73 9.73 -12.46 -8.50
C LEU A 73 11.27 -12.37 -8.54
N ILE A 74 11.90 -11.88 -7.46
CA ILE A 74 13.36 -11.85 -7.35
C ILE A 74 13.92 -13.28 -7.39
N ILE A 75 13.34 -14.21 -6.62
CA ILE A 75 13.77 -15.62 -6.58
C ILE A 75 13.55 -16.29 -7.95
N GLU A 76 12.39 -16.08 -8.57
CA GLU A 76 12.06 -16.64 -9.88
C GLU A 76 13.02 -16.14 -10.99
N GLN A 77 13.48 -14.89 -10.91
CA GLN A 77 14.46 -14.35 -11.85
C GLN A 77 15.92 -14.74 -11.52
N ALA A 78 16.24 -15.01 -10.25
CA ALA A 78 17.58 -15.42 -9.83
C ALA A 78 17.86 -16.92 -10.02
N GLY A 79 16.81 -17.74 -10.20
CA GLY A 79 16.92 -19.17 -10.47
C GLY A 79 17.01 -19.56 -11.96
N GLY A 80 17.20 -18.58 -12.85
CA GLY A 80 17.35 -18.76 -14.30
C GLY A 80 18.81 -18.75 -14.74
#